data_AF-A0A956KQB1-F1
#
_entry.id   AF-A0A956KQB1-F1
#
_cell.length_a   1.000
_cell.length_b   1.000
_cell.length_c   1.000
_cell.angle_alpha   90.00
_cell.angle_beta   90.00
_cell.angle_gamma   90.00
#
_symmetry.space_group_name_H-M   'P 1'
#
loop_
_entity.id
_entity.type
_entity.pdbx_description
1 polymer ?
#
loop_
_entity_poly.entity_id
_entity_poly.type
_entity_poly.pdbx_seq_one_letter_code
_entity_poly.pdbx_strand_id
1 'polypeptide(L)'
;VKISVDRGDDYVRPDMAVLAPDGVVGRINRTHAEHADVMLITDPESKIAVEVARTRCPGILEGMGEDLCRVRIISCDEPVVEGDVIQTSGVDDLFPKGHPVGRVVGVDHKVDAQIVDVVPSVRFDRLDMVWVVLANAPEADPQAGQPRPRQPARGLSPLR
;
A
#
# COMPACT_ATOMS: atom_id res chain seq x y z
N VAL A 1 16.21 1.87 -9.89
CA VAL A 1 15.29 2.20 -11.02
C VAL A 1 14.69 3.57 -10.76
N LYS A 2 14.47 4.41 -11.78
CA LYS A 2 13.76 5.69 -11.64
C LYS A 2 12.42 5.58 -12.35
N ILE A 3 11.32 5.96 -11.69
CA ILE A 3 9.96 5.96 -12.26
C ILE A 3 9.39 7.36 -12.20
N SER A 4 8.73 7.77 -13.28
CA SER A 4 7.98 9.03 -13.37
C SER A 4 6.61 8.76 -13.97
N VAL A 5 5.61 9.52 -13.53
CA VAL A 5 4.25 9.50 -14.09
C VAL A 5 4.03 10.71 -15.00
N ASP A 6 3.26 10.54 -16.07
CA ASP A 6 2.94 11.55 -17.08
C ASP A 6 1.84 12.54 -16.62
N ARG A 7 1.76 12.77 -15.31
CA ARG A 7 0.81 13.69 -14.67
C ARG A 7 1.57 14.61 -13.75
N GLY A 8 1.44 15.91 -14.01
CA GLY A 8 2.11 16.98 -13.27
C GLY A 8 1.31 17.51 -12.09
N ASP A 9 1.77 18.66 -11.59
CA ASP A 9 1.23 19.39 -10.45
C ASP A 9 -0.23 19.87 -10.61
N ASP A 10 -0.84 19.80 -11.79
CA ASP A 10 -2.28 20.01 -11.92
C ASP A 10 -3.10 18.82 -11.38
N TYR A 11 -2.53 17.61 -11.36
CA TYR A 11 -3.27 16.36 -11.14
C TYR A 11 -2.83 15.59 -9.89
N VAL A 12 -1.55 15.65 -9.55
CA VAL A 12 -0.98 14.89 -8.44
C VAL A 12 -0.24 15.81 -7.48
N ARG A 13 -0.04 15.36 -6.24
CA ARG A 13 0.69 16.09 -5.20
C ARG A 13 1.70 15.15 -4.55
N PRO A 14 2.77 15.69 -3.92
CA PRO A 14 3.62 14.89 -3.04
C PRO A 14 2.79 14.08 -2.05
N ASP A 15 3.34 12.94 -1.64
CA ASP A 15 2.75 12.00 -0.67
C ASP A 15 1.54 11.17 -1.16
N MET A 16 1.02 11.44 -2.36
CA MET A 16 0.01 10.56 -2.96
C MET A 16 0.57 9.17 -3.27
N ALA A 17 -0.12 8.13 -2.82
CA ALA A 17 0.26 6.74 -3.11
C ALA A 17 0.20 6.41 -4.59
N VAL A 18 1.19 5.65 -5.05
CA VAL A 18 1.28 5.11 -6.41
C VAL A 18 1.19 3.60 -6.32
N LEU A 19 0.20 3.04 -7.01
CA LEU A 19 -0.14 1.62 -6.98
C LEU A 19 -0.08 1.02 -8.39
N ALA A 20 0.14 -0.28 -8.46
CA ALA A 20 0.02 -1.10 -9.66
C ALA A 20 -0.92 -2.27 -9.35
N PRO A 21 -1.41 -3.01 -10.37
CA PRO A 21 -2.27 -4.18 -10.15
C PRO A 21 -1.67 -5.21 -9.18
N ASP A 22 -0.35 -5.36 -9.19
CA ASP A 22 0.38 -6.33 -8.36
C ASP A 22 0.69 -5.81 -6.94
N GLY A 23 0.57 -4.50 -6.68
CA GLY A 23 0.83 -3.94 -5.36
C GLY A 23 1.34 -2.51 -5.35
N VAL A 24 1.93 -2.13 -4.22
CA VAL A 24 2.44 -0.77 -3.99
C VAL A 24 3.73 -0.51 -4.77
N VAL A 25 3.75 0.58 -5.54
CA VAL A 25 4.94 1.04 -6.25
C VAL A 25 5.76 1.98 -5.37
N GLY A 26 5.08 2.92 -4.71
CA GLY A 26 5.72 4.01 -3.98
C GLY A 26 4.78 5.18 -3.74
N ARG A 27 5.33 6.38 -3.62
CA ARG A 27 4.56 7.63 -3.50
C ARG A 27 5.14 8.72 -4.39
N ILE A 28 4.33 9.72 -4.71
CA ILE A 28 4.83 10.92 -5.41
C ILE A 28 5.82 11.63 -4.49
N ASN A 29 7.05 11.83 -4.98
CA ASN A 29 8.11 12.55 -4.25
C ASN A 29 8.11 14.04 -4.60
N ARG A 30 8.06 14.32 -5.91
CA ARG A 30 8.13 15.67 -6.45
C ARG A 30 7.25 15.78 -7.67
N THR A 31 6.55 16.90 -7.77
CA THR A 31 5.73 17.25 -8.94
C THR A 31 6.42 18.32 -9.77
N HIS A 32 6.24 18.24 -11.08
CA HIS A 32 6.65 19.23 -12.08
C HIS A 32 5.41 19.59 -12.92
N ALA A 33 5.53 20.54 -13.84
CA ALA A 33 4.39 21.00 -14.64
C ALA A 33 3.70 19.88 -15.43
N GLU A 34 4.48 18.98 -16.04
CA GLU A 34 3.94 17.95 -16.96
C GLU A 34 4.07 16.52 -16.42
N HIS A 35 4.85 16.30 -15.37
CA HIS A 35 5.16 14.97 -14.84
C HIS A 35 5.44 15.01 -13.34
N ALA A 36 5.53 13.84 -12.72
CA ALA A 36 5.96 13.72 -11.33
C ALA A 36 6.91 12.54 -11.14
N ASP A 37 7.88 12.71 -10.23
CA ASP A 37 8.83 11.68 -9.84
C ASP A 37 8.23 10.81 -8.71
N VAL A 38 8.37 9.49 -8.84
CA VAL A 38 7.92 8.52 -7.83
C VAL A 38 9.09 8.08 -6.96
N MET A 39 8.94 8.19 -5.64
CA MET A 39 9.82 7.52 -4.68
C MET A 39 9.32 6.09 -4.49
N LEU A 40 10.14 5.12 -4.89
CA LEU A 40 9.80 3.71 -4.84
C LEU A 40 9.83 3.19 -3.41
N ILE A 41 9.07 2.13 -3.13
CA ILE A 41 9.12 1.46 -1.81
C ILE A 41 10.51 0.88 -1.48
N THR A 42 11.32 0.64 -2.51
CA THR A 42 12.70 0.15 -2.39
C THR A 42 13.71 1.26 -2.14
N ASP A 43 13.34 2.53 -2.28
CA ASP A 43 14.23 3.66 -2.03
C ASP A 43 14.63 3.72 -0.53
N PRO A 44 15.92 3.91 -0.17
CA PRO A 44 16.35 4.01 1.23
C PRO A 44 15.68 5.14 2.04
N GLU A 45 15.17 6.17 1.38
CA GLU A 45 14.41 7.25 2.02
C GLU A 45 12.92 6.91 2.18
N SER A 46 12.45 5.83 1.57
CA SER A 46 11.07 5.38 1.66
C SER A 46 10.80 4.69 2.99
N LYS A 47 9.77 5.17 3.68
CA LYS A 47 9.23 4.56 4.90
C LYS A 47 7.71 4.43 4.78
N ILE A 48 7.19 3.24 5.04
CA ILE A 48 5.76 2.94 4.87
C ILE A 48 5.24 2.20 6.09
N ALA A 49 4.08 2.62 6.61
CA ALA A 49 3.39 1.88 7.64
C ALA A 49 2.75 0.63 7.04
N VAL A 50 3.19 -0.54 7.51
CA VAL A 50 2.75 -1.84 7.00
C VAL A 50 2.22 -2.72 8.12
N GLU A 51 1.53 -3.78 7.76
CA GLU A 51 1.16 -4.86 8.65
C GLU A 51 1.34 -6.21 7.95
N VAL A 52 1.57 -7.26 8.73
CA VAL A 52 1.53 -8.63 8.23
C VAL A 52 0.07 -9.01 7.96
N ALA A 53 -0.27 -9.42 6.75
CA ALA A 53 -1.66 -9.65 6.36
C ALA A 53 -2.35 -10.74 7.21
N ARG A 54 -1.60 -11.77 7.60
CA ARG A 54 -2.07 -12.92 8.40
C ARG A 54 -2.29 -12.54 9.86
N THR A 55 -1.28 -11.96 10.51
CA THR A 55 -1.27 -11.73 11.97
C THR A 55 -1.67 -10.31 12.37
N ARG A 56 -1.76 -9.38 11.40
CA ARG A 56 -2.00 -7.95 11.61
C ARG A 56 -0.94 -7.25 12.45
N CYS A 57 0.23 -7.86 12.61
CA CYS A 57 1.32 -7.25 13.34
C CYS A 57 1.82 -5.99 12.61
N PRO A 58 1.85 -4.83 13.29
CA PRO A 58 2.30 -3.59 12.69
C PRO A 58 3.82 -3.61 12.50
N GLY A 59 4.26 -3.01 11.40
CA GLY A 59 5.65 -2.84 11.06
C GLY A 59 5.89 -1.54 10.30
N ILE A 60 7.16 -1.19 10.18
CA ILE A 60 7.62 -0.12 9.31
C ILE A 60 8.52 -0.74 8.26
N LEU A 61 8.14 -0.56 7.00
CA LEU A 61 8.97 -0.93 5.87
C LEU A 61 9.95 0.20 5.57
N GLU A 62 11.20 -0.16 5.33
CA GLU A 62 12.28 0.70 4.84
C GLU A 62 12.84 0.09 3.55
N GLY A 63 13.07 0.92 2.53
CA GLY A 63 13.73 0.47 1.31
C GLY A 63 15.22 0.23 1.51
N MET A 64 15.81 -0.64 0.69
CA MET A 64 17.24 -0.99 0.77
C MET A 64 18.05 -0.59 -0.48
N GLY A 65 17.43 0.10 -1.44
CA GLY A 65 18.04 0.53 -2.71
C GLY A 65 18.10 -0.54 -3.81
N GLU A 66 17.82 -1.80 -3.47
CA GLU A 66 17.75 -2.96 -4.37
C GLU A 66 16.30 -3.48 -4.48
N ASP A 67 16.08 -4.64 -5.13
CA ASP A 67 14.77 -5.31 -5.17
C ASP A 67 14.41 -5.99 -3.83
N LEU A 68 14.82 -5.38 -2.72
CA LEU A 68 14.62 -5.86 -1.37
C LEU A 68 14.20 -4.69 -0.47
N CYS A 69 13.23 -4.97 0.39
CA CYS A 69 12.80 -4.09 1.47
C CYS A 69 13.05 -4.77 2.80
N ARG A 70 13.18 -3.99 3.86
CA ARG A 70 13.27 -4.48 5.22
C ARG A 70 12.09 -3.99 6.02
N VAL A 71 11.46 -4.88 6.78
CA VAL A 71 10.37 -4.51 7.68
C VAL A 71 10.81 -4.75 9.11
N ARG A 72 10.75 -3.70 9.92
CA ARG A 72 10.90 -3.79 11.37
C ARG A 72 9.52 -3.97 11.99
N ILE A 73 9.28 -5.14 12.56
CA ILE A 73 8.04 -5.45 13.27
C ILE A 73 8.07 -4.77 14.65
N ILE A 74 6.99 -4.09 15.01
CA ILE A 74 6.91 -3.27 16.23
C ILE A 74 6.47 -4.12 17.43
N SER A 75 5.40 -4.89 17.25
CA SER A 75 4.84 -5.78 18.27
C SER A 75 4.06 -6.88 17.55
N CYS A 76 4.18 -8.12 18.02
CA CYS A 76 3.57 -9.26 17.36
C CYS A 76 3.35 -10.39 18.34
N ASP A 77 2.10 -10.82 18.51
CA ASP A 77 1.74 -11.93 19.41
C ASP A 77 2.06 -13.30 18.77
N GLU A 78 2.03 -13.36 17.44
CA GLU A 78 2.36 -14.55 16.66
C GLU A 78 3.64 -14.33 15.86
N PRO A 79 4.51 -15.34 15.68
CA PRO A 79 5.72 -15.13 14.88
C PRO A 79 5.39 -14.84 13.41
N VAL A 80 6.09 -13.83 12.86
CA VAL A 80 6.19 -13.64 11.39
C VAL A 80 7.08 -14.73 10.81
N VAL A 81 6.63 -15.34 9.71
CA VAL A 81 7.32 -16.46 9.06
C VAL A 81 7.59 -16.15 7.58
N GLU A 82 8.55 -16.87 6.98
CA GLU A 82 8.76 -16.82 5.54
C GLU A 82 7.48 -17.17 4.78
N GLY A 83 7.25 -16.43 3.69
CA GLY A 83 6.03 -16.54 2.91
C GLY A 83 4.87 -15.67 3.38
N ASP A 84 4.95 -15.04 4.57
CA ASP A 84 3.92 -14.08 4.98
C ASP A 84 3.85 -12.89 4.02
N VAL A 85 2.62 -12.41 3.77
CA VAL A 85 2.38 -11.23 2.93
C VAL A 85 2.41 -9.98 3.80
N ILE A 86 3.16 -8.98 3.35
CA ILE A 86 3.18 -7.64 3.92
C ILE A 86 2.24 -6.76 3.10
N GLN A 87 1.39 -5.99 3.78
CA GLN A 87 0.46 -5.05 3.15
C GLN A 87 0.48 -3.70 3.86
N THR A 88 -0.04 -2.66 3.23
CA THR A 88 -0.19 -1.34 3.84
C THR A 88 -1.15 -1.39 5.03
N SER A 89 -0.77 -0.75 6.15
CA SER A 89 -1.63 -0.71 7.35
C SER A 89 -2.70 0.38 7.26
N GLY A 90 -2.44 1.44 6.48
CA GLY A 90 -3.27 2.64 6.37
C GLY A 90 -3.21 3.56 7.58
N VAL A 91 -2.29 3.34 8.51
CA VAL A 91 -2.16 4.17 9.74
C VAL A 91 -1.45 5.50 9.47
N ASP A 92 -0.64 5.58 8.42
CA ASP A 92 0.08 6.80 8.03
C ASP A 92 -0.77 7.77 7.18
N ASP A 93 -1.99 7.39 6.82
CA ASP A 93 -2.84 8.13 5.87
C ASP A 93 -2.09 8.48 4.56
N LEU A 94 -1.08 7.69 4.18
CA LEU A 94 -0.38 7.85 2.90
C LEU A 94 -0.85 6.79 1.91
N PHE A 95 -1.02 5.57 2.41
CA PHE A 95 -1.41 4.42 1.60
C PHE A 95 -2.79 3.90 2.00
N PRO A 96 -3.68 3.63 1.05
CA PRO A 96 -4.93 2.95 1.37
C PRO A 96 -4.64 1.58 1.98
N LYS A 97 -5.35 1.23 3.07
CA LYS A 97 -5.13 -0.02 3.82
C LYS A 97 -5.29 -1.27 2.94
N GLY A 98 -4.49 -2.29 3.22
CA GLY A 98 -4.66 -3.64 2.69
C GLY A 98 -4.09 -3.87 1.29
N HIS A 99 -3.26 -2.96 0.78
CA HIS A 99 -2.61 -3.14 -0.52
C HIS A 99 -1.32 -3.95 -0.36
N PRO A 100 -1.10 -4.99 -1.16
CA PRO A 100 0.08 -5.85 -1.04
C PRO A 100 1.34 -5.05 -1.34
N VAL A 101 2.34 -5.20 -0.48
CA VAL A 101 3.64 -4.56 -0.61
C VAL A 101 4.68 -5.58 -1.04
N GLY A 102 4.69 -6.76 -0.42
CA GLY A 102 5.69 -7.78 -0.68
C GLY A 102 5.48 -9.05 0.12
N ARG A 103 6.41 -9.99 -0.03
CA ARG A 103 6.42 -11.26 0.69
C ARG A 103 7.70 -11.42 1.50
N VAL A 104 7.58 -11.91 2.73
CA VAL A 104 8.71 -12.22 3.59
C VAL A 104 9.53 -13.35 2.99
N VAL A 105 10.84 -13.13 2.84
CA VAL A 105 11.81 -14.11 2.33
C VAL A 105 12.89 -14.48 3.35
N GLY A 106 12.94 -13.78 4.49
CA GLY A 106 13.86 -14.08 5.57
C GLY A 106 13.45 -13.36 6.85
N VAL A 107 13.79 -13.97 7.99
CA VAL A 107 13.45 -13.46 9.32
C VAL A 107 14.72 -13.42 10.17
N ASP A 108 15.16 -12.23 10.55
CA ASP A 108 16.26 -12.01 11.51
C ASP A 108 15.65 -11.83 12.91
N HIS A 109 15.82 -12.86 13.74
CA HIS A 109 15.39 -12.88 15.13
C HIS A 109 16.49 -12.34 16.06
N LYS A 110 16.86 -11.06 15.90
CA LYS A 110 17.71 -10.38 16.89
C LYS A 110 16.88 -9.89 18.08
N VAL A 111 17.55 -9.83 19.22
CA VAL A 111 16.99 -9.84 20.58
C VAL A 111 16.00 -8.70 20.89
N ASP A 112 16.04 -7.58 20.15
CA ASP A 112 15.25 -6.39 20.46
C ASP A 112 14.21 -5.98 19.40
N ALA A 113 14.27 -6.55 18.19
CA ALA A 113 13.28 -6.28 17.13
C ALA A 113 13.27 -7.41 16.10
N GLN A 114 12.08 -7.91 15.77
CA GLN A 114 11.94 -8.84 14.64
C GLN A 114 12.07 -8.05 13.34
N ILE A 115 13.15 -8.30 12.61
CA ILE A 115 13.44 -7.70 11.31
C ILE A 115 13.18 -8.76 10.26
N VAL A 116 12.40 -8.44 9.24
CA VAL A 116 12.14 -9.35 8.13
C VAL A 116 12.57 -8.73 6.80
N ASP A 117 13.18 -9.53 5.95
CA ASP A 117 13.52 -9.15 4.60
C ASP A 117 12.34 -9.51 3.69
N VAL A 118 11.97 -8.58 2.81
CA VAL A 118 10.73 -8.61 2.03
C VAL A 118 11.05 -8.32 0.57
N VAL A 119 10.64 -9.23 -0.32
CA VAL A 119 10.69 -8.98 -1.76
C VAL A 119 9.40 -8.26 -2.18
N PRO A 120 9.49 -7.11 -2.85
CA PRO A 120 8.34 -6.39 -3.41
C PRO A 120 7.44 -7.27 -4.27
N SER A 121 6.12 -7.05 -4.19
CA SER A 121 5.15 -7.74 -5.06
C SER A 121 5.21 -7.18 -6.49
N VAL A 122 5.55 -5.90 -6.63
CA VAL A 122 5.66 -5.20 -7.90
C VAL A 122 7.03 -5.46 -8.53
N ARG A 123 7.03 -5.74 -9.83
CA ARG A 123 8.23 -5.76 -10.67
C ARG A 123 8.40 -4.41 -11.38
N PHE A 124 9.29 -3.58 -10.86
CA PHE A 124 9.48 -2.21 -11.32
C PHE A 124 10.00 -2.09 -12.76
N ASP A 125 10.63 -3.15 -13.30
CA ASP A 125 11.14 -3.23 -14.67
C ASP A 125 10.06 -3.46 -15.74
N ARG A 126 8.81 -3.76 -15.33
CA ARG A 126 7.70 -4.10 -16.22
C ARG A 126 6.44 -3.30 -15.95
N LEU A 127 6.57 -2.11 -15.38
CA LEU A 127 5.45 -1.23 -15.12
C LEU A 127 5.08 -0.45 -16.39
N ASP A 128 3.92 -0.76 -16.96
CA ASP A 128 3.34 -0.01 -18.09
C ASP A 128 2.34 1.06 -17.62
N MET A 129 1.61 0.78 -16.55
CA MET A 129 0.56 1.66 -16.01
C MET A 129 0.55 1.61 -14.49
N VAL A 130 0.31 2.77 -13.89
CA VAL A 130 0.12 2.93 -12.44
C VAL A 130 -1.13 3.75 -12.14
N TRP A 131 -1.64 3.60 -10.92
CA TRP A 131 -2.72 4.41 -10.39
C TRP A 131 -2.17 5.33 -9.29
N VAL A 132 -2.55 6.60 -9.35
CA VAL A 132 -2.26 7.55 -8.29
C VAL A 132 -3.52 7.76 -7.46
N VAL A 133 -3.41 7.56 -6.16
CA VAL A 133 -4.52 7.69 -5.22
C VAL A 133 -4.66 9.16 -4.82
N LEU A 134 -5.69 9.83 -5.35
CA LEU A 134 -5.87 11.29 -5.22
C LEU A 134 -6.45 11.74 -3.88
N ALA A 135 -6.97 10.81 -3.08
CA ALA A 135 -7.51 11.07 -1.76
C ALA A 135 -7.30 9.84 -0.89
N ASN A 136 -6.97 10.05 0.39
CA ASN A 136 -7.11 8.99 1.37
C ASN A 136 -8.56 8.53 1.36
N ALA A 137 -8.76 7.21 1.38
CA ALA A 137 -10.09 6.63 1.38
C ALA A 137 -10.93 7.36 2.44
N PRO A 138 -12.14 7.85 2.12
CA PRO A 138 -13.04 8.35 3.14
C PRO A 138 -13.15 7.30 4.24
N GLU A 139 -13.18 7.75 5.49
CA GLU A 139 -13.31 6.89 6.66
C GLU A 139 -14.36 5.81 6.37
N ALA A 140 -13.99 4.54 6.57
CA ALA A 140 -14.79 3.40 6.10
C ALA A 140 -16.26 3.61 6.53
N ASP A 141 -17.19 3.59 5.57
CA ASP A 141 -18.61 3.82 5.86
C ASP A 141 -19.03 2.88 7.00
N PRO A 142 -19.41 3.40 8.19
CA PRO A 142 -19.80 2.57 9.33
C PRO A 142 -20.96 1.62 9.02
N GLN A 143 -21.68 1.85 7.92
CA GLN A 143 -22.81 1.06 7.46
C GLN A 143 -22.45 0.06 6.34
N ALA A 144 -21.21 0.01 5.84
CA ALA A 144 -20.82 -0.87 4.73
C ALA A 144 -21.03 -2.38 5.00
N GLY A 145 -21.03 -2.78 6.28
CA GLY A 145 -21.35 -4.15 6.72
C GLY A 145 -22.81 -4.35 7.18
N GLN A 146 -23.62 -3.30 7.20
CA GLN A 146 -25.03 -3.39 7.58
C GLN A 146 -25.86 -3.75 6.34
N PRO A 147 -26.81 -4.70 6.43
CA PRO A 147 -27.72 -4.98 5.33
C PRO A 147 -28.45 -3.68 4.96
N ARG A 148 -28.21 -3.15 3.76
CA ARG A 148 -28.99 -2.00 3.29
C ARG A 148 -30.46 -2.41 3.35
N PRO A 149 -31.34 -1.62 4.02
CA PRO A 149 -32.75 -1.90 4.01
C PRO A 149 -33.19 -1.96 2.55
N ARG A 150 -33.75 -3.10 2.14
CA ARG A 150 -34.32 -3.27 0.80
C ARG A 150 -35.38 -2.20 0.63
N GLN A 151 -35.07 -1.12 -0.08
CA GLN A 151 -36.10 -0.18 -0.47
C GLN A 151 -37.05 -0.95 -1.41
N PRO A 152 -38.36 -0.95 -1.12
CA PRO A 152 -39.32 -1.54 -2.04
C PRO A 152 -39.16 -0.84 -3.39
N ALA A 153 -39.13 -1.63 -4.47
CA ALA A 153 -39.02 -1.10 -5.83
C ALA A 153 -40.12 -0.06 -6.05
N ARG A 154 -39.74 1.21 -6.13
CA ARG A 154 -40.65 2.29 -6.52
C ARG A 154 -41.00 2.06 -7.99
N GLY A 155 -42.28 1.78 -8.27
CA GLY A 155 -42.83 1.93 -9.62
C GLY A 155 -43.55 0.73 -10.23
N LEU A 156 -43.70 -0.41 -9.55
CA LEU A 156 -44.61 -1.45 -10.04
C LEU A 156 -46.02 -1.18 -9.52
N SER A 157 -46.75 -0.32 -10.24
CA SER A 157 -48.21 -0.33 -10.13
C SER A 157 -48.70 -1.65 -10.73
N PRO A 158 -49.57 -2.42 -10.05
CA PRO A 158 -50.15 -3.61 -10.64
C PRO A 158 -50.93 -3.19 -11.90
N LEU A 159 -50.61 -3.79 -13.04
CA LEU A 159 -51.42 -3.69 -14.24
C LEU A 159 -52.81 -4.24 -13.89
N ARG A 160 -53.83 -3.38 -13.95
CA ARG A 160 -55.24 -3.75 -13.84
C ARG A 160 -55.73 -4.37 -15.14
#